data_AF-A0A0J9E4N0-F1
#
_entry.id   AF-A0A0J9E4N0-F1
#
_cell.length_a   1.000
_cell.length_b   1.000
_cell.length_c   1.000
_cell.angle_alpha   90.00
_cell.angle_beta   90.00
_cell.angle_gamma   90.00
#
_symmetry.space_group_name_H-M   'P 1'
#
loop_
_entity.id
_entity.type
_entity.pdbx_description
1 polymer ?
#
loop_
_entity_poly.entity_id
_entity_poly.type
_entity_poly.pdbx_seq_one_letter_code
_entity_poly.pdbx_strand_id
1 'polypeptide(L)'
;MLAECGAGDPESLFYARDMAGWAKGLDVPRQDDQTRWMEAICAAAVAKGRGDTPVFGLRQQASSFPALCGALGETYPDEAIDLTRLTRALGPLKFVYLRRDDKLRQAVSLCRAMSSGVWHVNHDGSDYERLPPSDPNALNVDEITMQVQILQGYDAAWNNWFAGQGITPLILHYETLAEDPIATLTQVLDFLGMPASASKRVTPPLKKLSDEATEAWVTRMQTAQIRS
;
A
#
# COMPACT_ATOMS: atom_id res chain seq x y z
N MET A 1 -1.15 14.64 -1.57
CA MET A 1 -1.78 14.73 -2.90
C MET A 1 -3.28 14.42 -2.88
N LEU A 2 -3.74 13.19 -2.61
CA LEU A 2 -5.19 12.86 -2.67
C LEU A 2 -6.03 13.63 -1.63
N ALA A 3 -5.56 13.74 -0.39
CA ALA A 3 -6.20 14.56 0.63
C ALA A 3 -6.29 16.05 0.24
N GLU A 4 -5.23 16.61 -0.34
CA GLU A 4 -5.17 18.00 -0.77
C GLU A 4 -6.13 18.34 -1.92
N CYS A 5 -6.51 17.36 -2.74
CA CYS A 5 -7.50 17.53 -3.79
C CYS A 5 -8.92 17.10 -3.38
N GLY A 6 -9.11 16.67 -2.13
CA GLY A 6 -10.41 16.25 -1.58
C GLY A 6 -10.85 14.85 -2.00
N ALA A 7 -9.91 13.98 -2.37
CA ALA A 7 -10.16 12.61 -2.82
C ALA A 7 -9.91 11.59 -1.69
N GLY A 8 -10.58 11.79 -0.55
CA GLY A 8 -10.33 11.01 0.67
C GLY A 8 -9.08 11.45 1.41
N ASP A 9 -8.86 10.83 2.57
CA ASP A 9 -7.62 10.91 3.33
C ASP A 9 -7.00 9.51 3.44
N PRO A 10 -6.44 8.99 2.33
CA PRO A 10 -6.05 7.59 2.24
C PRO A 10 -4.86 7.29 3.15
N GLU A 11 -5.18 6.82 4.36
CA GLU A 11 -4.24 6.20 5.25
C GLU A 11 -4.04 4.72 4.94
N SER A 12 -3.00 4.14 5.52
CA SER A 12 -2.80 2.71 5.49
C SER A 12 -3.31 2.09 6.77
N LEU A 13 -4.46 1.45 6.65
CA LEU A 13 -5.12 0.76 7.75
C LEU A 13 -4.94 -0.75 7.56
N PHE A 14 -5.32 -1.51 8.59
CA PHE A 14 -5.27 -2.97 8.56
C PHE A 14 -3.87 -3.59 8.50
N TYR A 15 -2.83 -2.91 9.01
CA TYR A 15 -1.46 -3.45 9.03
C TYR A 15 -1.22 -4.55 10.05
N ALA A 16 -1.89 -4.51 11.21
CA ALA A 16 -1.83 -5.61 12.16
C ALA A 16 -2.43 -6.87 11.53
N ARG A 17 -2.10 -8.05 12.05
CA ARG A 17 -2.66 -9.30 11.53
C ARG A 17 -3.97 -9.73 12.18
N ASP A 18 -4.47 -8.93 13.11
CA ASP A 18 -5.69 -9.22 13.85
C ASP A 18 -6.56 -7.98 14.07
N MET A 19 -7.83 -8.24 14.39
CA MET A 19 -8.83 -7.20 14.65
C MET A 19 -8.51 -6.34 15.87
N ALA A 20 -7.78 -6.87 16.87
CA ALA A 20 -7.46 -6.14 18.08
C ALA A 20 -6.48 -4.99 17.79
N GLY A 21 -5.45 -5.25 16.99
CA GLY A 21 -4.52 -4.23 16.52
C GLY A 21 -5.21 -3.17 15.66
N TRP A 22 -6.16 -3.57 14.80
CA TRP A 22 -6.94 -2.62 13.99
C TRP A 22 -7.86 -1.75 14.84
N ALA A 23 -8.59 -2.36 15.77
CA ALA A 23 -9.48 -1.67 16.68
C ALA A 23 -8.71 -0.65 17.53
N LYS A 24 -7.54 -1.04 18.06
CA LYS A 24 -6.66 -0.13 18.80
C LYS A 24 -6.20 1.04 17.92
N GLY A 25 -5.77 0.79 16.68
CA GLY A 25 -5.32 1.84 15.76
C GLY A 25 -6.43 2.78 15.26
N LEU A 26 -7.69 2.42 15.46
CA LEU A 26 -8.88 3.18 15.08
C LEU A 26 -9.72 3.63 16.28
N ASP A 27 -9.20 3.46 17.51
CA ASP A 27 -9.89 3.77 18.76
C ASP A 27 -11.30 3.14 18.89
N VAL A 28 -11.47 1.92 18.37
CA VAL A 28 -12.72 1.16 18.44
C VAL A 28 -12.72 0.26 19.68
N PRO A 29 -13.67 0.43 20.62
CA PRO A 29 -13.78 -0.44 21.80
C PRO A 29 -14.01 -1.90 21.42
N ARG A 30 -13.43 -2.82 22.21
CA ARG A 30 -13.74 -4.26 22.09
C ARG A 30 -15.23 -4.49 22.32
N GLN A 31 -15.84 -5.29 21.46
CA GLN A 31 -17.21 -5.79 21.62
C GLN A 31 -17.20 -7.31 21.68
N ASP A 32 -18.13 -7.94 22.39
CA ASP A 32 -18.17 -9.41 22.51
C ASP A 32 -18.53 -10.09 21.19
N ASP A 33 -19.48 -9.50 20.44
CA ASP A 33 -19.88 -9.95 19.12
C ASP A 33 -18.80 -9.58 18.09
N GLN A 34 -18.12 -10.59 17.55
CA GLN A 34 -17.01 -10.41 16.60
C GLN A 34 -17.48 -9.77 15.29
N THR A 35 -18.67 -10.12 14.79
CA THR A 35 -19.23 -9.56 13.56
C THR A 35 -19.48 -8.07 13.73
N ARG A 36 -20.19 -7.68 14.79
CA ARG A 36 -20.45 -6.27 15.11
C ARG A 36 -19.16 -5.50 15.37
N TRP A 37 -18.16 -6.14 15.97
CA TRP A 37 -16.86 -5.51 16.18
C TRP A 37 -16.15 -5.23 14.86
N MET A 38 -16.13 -6.19 13.92
CA MET A 38 -15.54 -5.98 12.60
C MET A 38 -16.28 -4.91 11.80
N GLU A 39 -17.61 -4.89 11.85
CA GLU A 39 -18.42 -3.85 11.23
C GLU A 39 -18.09 -2.46 11.80
N ALA A 40 -17.90 -2.34 13.12
CA ALA A 40 -17.49 -1.09 13.76
C ALA A 40 -16.07 -0.66 13.37
N ILE A 41 -15.12 -1.61 13.27
CA ILE A 41 -13.76 -1.35 12.78
C ILE A 41 -13.79 -0.82 11.34
N CYS A 42 -14.55 -1.47 10.45
CA CYS A 42 -14.71 -1.03 9.07
C CYS A 42 -15.37 0.35 8.98
N ALA A 43 -16.40 0.61 9.77
CA ALA A 43 -17.05 1.92 9.82
C ALA A 43 -16.08 3.02 10.28
N ALA A 44 -15.26 2.76 11.30
CA ALA A 44 -14.23 3.69 11.76
C ALA A 44 -13.14 3.91 10.70
N ALA A 45 -12.72 2.85 9.99
CA ALA A 45 -11.79 2.95 8.87
C ALA A 45 -12.35 3.80 7.74
N VAL A 46 -13.63 3.63 7.39
CA VAL A 46 -14.31 4.45 6.37
C VAL A 46 -14.40 5.91 6.80
N ALA A 47 -14.76 6.19 8.06
CA ALA A 47 -14.82 7.55 8.57
C ALA A 47 -13.44 8.21 8.51
N LYS A 48 -12.39 7.52 8.98
CA LYS A 48 -11.01 8.02 8.97
C LYS A 48 -10.51 8.28 7.55
N GLY A 49 -10.62 7.29 6.67
CA GLY A 49 -10.14 7.39 5.29
C GLY A 49 -10.95 8.34 4.41
N ARG A 50 -12.13 8.77 4.86
CA ARG A 50 -12.94 9.79 4.21
C ARG A 50 -12.55 11.20 4.67
N GLY A 51 -12.27 11.37 5.97
CA GLY A 51 -12.07 12.68 6.58
C GLY A 51 -13.25 13.60 6.28
N ASP A 52 -12.95 14.85 5.93
CA ASP A 52 -13.96 15.86 5.55
C ASP A 52 -14.33 15.84 4.06
N THR A 53 -13.99 14.78 3.33
CA THR A 53 -14.14 14.72 1.87
C THR A 53 -15.36 13.87 1.45
N PRO A 54 -15.86 14.01 0.21
CA PRO A 54 -16.97 13.17 -0.26
C PRO A 54 -16.56 11.73 -0.62
N VAL A 55 -15.26 11.42 -0.65
CA VAL A 55 -14.73 10.13 -1.11
C VAL A 55 -13.98 9.44 0.03
N PHE A 56 -14.20 8.15 0.22
CA PHE A 56 -13.36 7.34 1.11
C PHE A 56 -12.12 6.86 0.35
N GLY A 57 -10.94 7.02 0.93
CA GLY A 57 -9.68 6.47 0.44
C GLY A 57 -9.03 5.51 1.44
N LEU A 58 -8.43 4.44 0.94
CA LEU A 58 -7.67 3.48 1.74
C LEU A 58 -6.46 2.99 0.94
N ARG A 59 -5.27 3.00 1.55
CA ARG A 59 -4.08 2.34 0.99
C ARG A 59 -3.94 0.95 1.58
N GLN A 60 -3.86 -0.07 0.72
CA GLN A 60 -3.57 -1.45 1.10
C GLN A 60 -2.24 -1.93 0.52
N GLN A 61 -1.46 -2.63 1.34
CA GLN A 61 -0.26 -3.32 0.90
C GLN A 61 -0.56 -4.80 0.65
N ALA A 62 0.15 -5.41 -0.28
CA ALA A 62 -0.02 -6.83 -0.61
C ALA A 62 0.20 -7.76 0.60
N SER A 63 1.09 -7.36 1.52
CA SER A 63 1.43 -8.13 2.72
C SER A 63 0.31 -8.17 3.77
N SER A 64 -0.46 -7.08 3.91
CA SER A 64 -1.52 -6.94 4.91
C SER A 64 -2.91 -7.31 4.37
N PHE A 65 -3.11 -7.18 3.07
CA PHE A 65 -4.41 -7.38 2.43
C PHE A 65 -5.06 -8.77 2.66
N PRO A 66 -4.30 -9.90 2.69
CA PRO A 66 -4.87 -11.20 3.00
C PRO A 66 -5.51 -11.28 4.39
N ALA A 67 -4.95 -10.58 5.39
CA ALA A 67 -5.52 -10.57 6.74
C ALA A 67 -6.90 -9.88 6.76
N LEU A 68 -7.04 -8.76 6.04
CA LEU A 68 -8.33 -8.09 5.87
C LEU A 68 -9.35 -9.01 5.18
N CYS A 69 -8.97 -9.68 4.09
CA CYS A 69 -9.87 -10.61 3.38
C CYS A 69 -10.29 -11.78 4.28
N GLY A 70 -9.35 -12.34 5.05
CA GLY A 70 -9.62 -13.42 6.02
C GLY A 70 -10.62 -13.00 7.09
N ALA A 71 -10.40 -11.85 7.74
CA ALA A 71 -11.32 -11.34 8.76
C ALA A 71 -12.72 -11.05 8.21
N LEU A 72 -12.80 -10.50 6.99
CA LEU A 72 -14.09 -10.30 6.31
C LEU A 72 -14.75 -11.62 5.92
N GLY A 73 -13.98 -12.67 5.64
CA GLY A 73 -14.50 -14.00 5.38
C GLY A 73 -15.07 -14.69 6.60
N GLU A 74 -14.47 -14.48 7.77
CA GLU A 74 -15.05 -14.91 9.05
C GLU A 74 -16.33 -14.12 9.40
N THR A 75 -16.35 -12.83 9.06
CA THR A 75 -17.49 -11.93 9.32
C THR A 75 -18.69 -12.24 8.42
N TYR A 76 -18.43 -12.59 7.15
CA TYR A 76 -19.44 -12.87 6.14
C TYR A 76 -19.19 -14.25 5.48
N PRO A 77 -19.40 -15.36 6.21
CA PRO A 77 -19.04 -16.70 5.75
C PRO A 77 -19.87 -17.20 4.57
N ASP A 78 -21.11 -16.73 4.45
CA ASP A 78 -22.03 -17.14 3.38
C ASP A 78 -21.73 -16.48 2.02
N GLU A 79 -20.90 -15.42 2.00
CA GLU A 79 -20.46 -14.77 0.77
C GLU A 79 -19.08 -15.32 0.41
N ALA A 80 -18.85 -15.80 -0.82
CA ALA A 80 -17.55 -16.37 -1.22
C ALA A 80 -16.64 -15.37 -1.94
N ILE A 81 -17.19 -14.25 -2.42
CA ILE A 81 -16.49 -13.27 -3.25
C ILE A 81 -15.94 -12.15 -2.36
N ASP A 82 -14.61 -12.02 -2.30
CA ASP A 82 -13.92 -10.98 -1.51
C ASP A 82 -14.41 -9.58 -1.87
N LEU A 83 -14.60 -9.28 -3.16
CA LEU A 83 -15.10 -7.99 -3.61
C LEU A 83 -16.48 -7.67 -3.01
N THR A 84 -17.37 -8.66 -2.91
CA THR A 84 -18.69 -8.47 -2.30
C THR A 84 -18.55 -8.21 -0.80
N ARG A 85 -17.69 -8.96 -0.10
CA ARG A 85 -17.40 -8.75 1.33
C ARG A 85 -16.81 -7.36 1.60
N LEU A 86 -15.84 -6.95 0.80
CA LEU A 86 -15.22 -5.62 0.85
C LEU A 86 -16.25 -4.53 0.58
N THR A 87 -17.09 -4.69 -0.44
CA THR A 87 -18.14 -3.74 -0.78
C THR A 87 -19.18 -3.62 0.32
N ARG A 88 -19.54 -4.73 0.97
CA ARG A 88 -20.44 -4.75 2.12
C ARG A 88 -19.84 -3.99 3.31
N ALA A 89 -18.55 -4.18 3.58
CA ALA A 89 -17.86 -3.58 4.71
C ALA A 89 -17.51 -2.10 4.52
N LEU A 90 -17.12 -1.70 3.31
CA LEU A 90 -16.49 -0.40 3.03
C LEU A 90 -17.32 0.48 2.06
N GLY A 91 -18.40 -0.07 1.48
CA GLY A 91 -19.16 0.56 0.40
C GLY A 91 -18.58 0.28 -0.99
N PRO A 92 -19.18 0.80 -2.07
CA PRO A 92 -18.72 0.60 -3.44
C PRO A 92 -17.26 1.06 -3.64
N LEU A 93 -16.42 0.20 -4.22
CA LEU A 93 -14.99 0.44 -4.35
C LEU A 93 -14.55 0.67 -5.80
N LYS A 94 -13.58 1.55 -5.98
CA LYS A 94 -12.75 1.68 -7.18
C LYS A 94 -11.31 1.34 -6.80
N PHE A 95 -10.60 0.61 -7.66
CA PHE A 95 -9.24 0.16 -7.38
C PHE A 95 -8.23 0.93 -8.22
N VAL A 96 -7.24 1.51 -7.56
CA VAL A 96 -6.07 2.13 -8.18
C VAL A 96 -4.86 1.28 -7.81
N TYR A 97 -4.19 0.71 -8.80
CA TYR A 97 -3.04 -0.18 -8.60
C TYR A 97 -1.75 0.53 -9.01
N LEU A 98 -0.99 0.98 -8.02
CA LEU A 98 0.34 1.55 -8.24
C LEU A 98 1.38 0.42 -8.28
N ARG A 99 1.97 0.21 -9.46
CA ARG A 99 3.08 -0.73 -9.68
C ARG A 99 4.36 0.02 -9.99
N ARG A 100 5.49 -0.65 -9.78
CA ARG A 100 6.81 -0.15 -10.15
C ARG A 100 7.47 -1.22 -11.02
N ASP A 101 7.88 -0.83 -12.23
CA ASP A 101 8.37 -1.80 -13.20
C ASP A 101 9.82 -2.21 -12.94
N ASP A 102 10.66 -1.28 -12.49
CA ASP A 102 12.05 -1.57 -12.11
C ASP A 102 12.10 -2.18 -10.69
N LYS A 103 11.88 -3.49 -10.61
CA LYS A 103 11.89 -4.26 -9.36
C LYS A 103 13.25 -4.31 -8.68
N LEU A 104 14.33 -4.32 -9.46
CA LEU A 104 15.68 -4.30 -8.91
C LEU A 104 15.92 -2.99 -8.16
N ARG A 105 15.63 -1.86 -8.80
CA ARG A 105 15.74 -0.54 -8.17
C ARG A 105 14.79 -0.37 -7.00
N GLN A 106 13.58 -0.93 -7.10
CA GLN A 106 12.64 -0.97 -5.97
C GLN A 106 13.22 -1.73 -4.78
N ALA A 107 13.79 -2.92 -5.00
CA ALA A 107 14.41 -3.74 -3.97
C ALA A 107 15.61 -3.05 -3.32
N VAL A 108 16.52 -2.46 -4.11
CA VAL A 108 17.65 -1.67 -3.58
C VAL A 108 17.15 -0.52 -2.71
N SER A 109 16.17 0.25 -3.20
CA SER A 109 15.60 1.35 -2.41
C SER A 109 14.95 0.88 -1.11
N LEU A 110 14.33 -0.31 -1.11
CA LEU A 110 13.70 -0.90 0.07
C LEU A 110 14.75 -1.35 1.08
N CYS A 111 15.76 -2.12 0.66
CA CYS A 111 16.87 -2.54 1.53
C CYS A 111 17.55 -1.34 2.18
N ARG A 112 17.82 -0.28 1.42
CA ARG A 112 18.40 0.95 1.98
C ARG A 112 17.52 1.62 3.03
N ALA A 113 16.21 1.66 2.80
CA ALA A 113 15.27 2.20 3.77
C ALA A 113 15.27 1.37 5.07
N MET A 114 15.27 0.03 4.94
CA MET A 114 15.36 -0.89 6.08
C MET A 114 16.68 -0.71 6.87
N SER A 115 17.83 -0.64 6.18
CA SER A 115 19.14 -0.44 6.82
C SER A 115 19.27 0.91 7.53
N SER A 116 18.58 1.95 7.03
CA SER A 116 18.55 3.28 7.67
C SER A 116 17.76 3.34 8.98
N GLY A 117 17.18 2.22 9.43
CA GLY A 117 16.54 2.11 10.73
C GLY A 117 15.09 2.60 10.76
N VAL A 118 14.38 2.45 9.65
CA VAL A 118 12.93 2.66 9.60
C VAL A 118 12.32 1.42 8.95
N TRP A 119 11.25 0.88 9.57
CA TRP A 119 10.41 -0.25 9.13
C TRP A 119 10.75 -1.63 9.69
N HIS A 120 10.16 -1.96 10.85
CA HIS A 120 9.50 -3.25 11.06
C HIS A 120 8.27 -3.02 11.96
N VAL A 121 7.16 -3.69 11.66
CA VAL A 121 6.00 -3.83 12.56
C VAL A 121 6.03 -5.29 13.02
N ASN A 122 5.97 -5.54 14.32
CA ASN A 122 5.88 -6.91 14.84
C ASN A 122 4.60 -7.60 14.33
N HIS A 123 4.55 -8.93 14.43
CA HIS A 123 3.36 -9.73 14.09
C HIS A 123 2.09 -9.24 14.80
N ASP A 124 2.23 -8.58 15.95
CA ASP A 124 1.18 -8.12 16.85
C ASP A 124 0.85 -6.62 16.74
N GLY A 125 1.44 -5.89 15.79
CA GLY A 125 1.17 -4.46 15.62
C GLY A 125 1.78 -3.53 16.67
N SER A 126 2.73 -4.01 17.50
CA SER A 126 3.54 -3.14 18.37
C SER A 126 4.69 -2.45 17.60
N ASP A 127 5.06 -1.24 18.05
CA ASP A 127 6.24 -0.51 17.59
C ASP A 127 7.53 -1.29 17.91
N TYR A 128 8.52 -1.26 17.00
CA TYR A 128 9.75 -2.05 17.13
C TYR A 128 10.82 -1.45 18.03
N GLU A 129 11.62 -2.37 18.57
CA GLU A 129 13.00 -2.18 19.04
C GLU A 129 13.88 -1.72 17.86
N ARG A 130 14.50 -0.55 17.99
CA ARG A 130 15.30 0.07 16.93
C ARG A 130 16.60 -0.73 16.77
N LEU A 131 16.71 -1.57 15.73
CA LEU A 131 18.03 -2.09 15.34
C LEU A 131 18.93 -0.87 15.07
N PRO A 132 20.17 -0.84 15.61
CA PRO A 132 21.09 0.25 15.32
C PRO A 132 21.25 0.34 13.80
N PRO A 133 21.23 1.56 13.21
CA PRO A 133 21.39 1.72 11.77
C PRO A 133 22.64 0.98 11.32
N SER A 134 22.49 0.06 10.36
CA SER A 134 23.63 -0.45 9.60
C SER A 134 23.96 0.57 8.50
N ASP A 135 25.20 0.56 7.99
CA ASP A 135 25.57 1.46 6.90
C ASP A 135 24.63 1.22 5.70
N PRO A 136 23.79 2.21 5.30
CA PRO A 136 22.85 2.05 4.20
C PRO A 136 23.54 1.87 2.84
N ASN A 137 24.87 1.99 2.78
CA ASN A 137 25.69 1.65 1.61
C ASN A 137 26.20 0.20 1.64
N ALA A 138 26.12 -0.49 2.77
CA ALA A 138 26.57 -1.87 2.96
C ALA A 138 25.40 -2.88 2.79
N LEU A 139 24.75 -2.85 1.62
CA LEU A 139 23.69 -3.81 1.29
C LEU A 139 24.26 -5.21 0.98
N ASN A 140 23.40 -6.22 1.08
CA ASN A 140 23.70 -7.60 0.71
C ASN A 140 23.02 -7.97 -0.62
N VAL A 141 23.77 -8.58 -1.55
CA VAL A 141 23.27 -9.04 -2.86
C VAL A 141 22.15 -10.08 -2.70
N ASP A 142 22.29 -11.00 -1.75
CA ASP A 142 21.29 -12.05 -1.49
C ASP A 142 20.01 -11.43 -0.95
N GLU A 143 20.14 -10.42 -0.08
CA GLU A 143 18.99 -9.68 0.46
C GLU A 143 18.25 -8.92 -0.65
N ILE A 144 18.98 -8.20 -1.52
CA ILE A 144 18.37 -7.50 -2.66
C ILE A 144 17.67 -8.51 -3.58
N THR A 145 18.30 -9.64 -3.87
CA THR A 145 17.74 -10.70 -4.74
C THR A 145 16.45 -11.26 -4.13
N MET A 146 16.44 -11.56 -2.83
CA MET A 146 15.26 -12.01 -2.11
C MET A 146 14.14 -10.95 -2.17
N GLN A 147 14.47 -9.67 -1.97
CA GLN A 147 13.47 -8.59 -2.05
C GLN A 147 12.90 -8.43 -3.45
N VAL A 148 13.69 -8.62 -4.52
CA VAL A 148 13.17 -8.64 -5.90
C VAL A 148 12.10 -9.73 -6.05
N GLN A 149 12.38 -10.95 -5.57
CA GLN A 149 11.44 -12.07 -5.66
C GLN A 149 10.15 -11.79 -4.86
N ILE A 150 10.28 -11.25 -3.65
CA ILE A 150 9.13 -10.87 -2.82
C ILE A 150 8.26 -9.82 -3.53
N LEU A 151 8.87 -8.77 -4.08
CA LEU A 151 8.16 -7.69 -4.78
C LEU A 151 7.49 -8.17 -6.07
N GLN A 152 8.10 -9.12 -6.79
CA GLN A 152 7.48 -9.79 -7.94
C GLN A 152 6.30 -10.66 -7.50
N GLY A 153 6.44 -11.37 -6.38
CA GLY A 153 5.36 -12.16 -5.78
C GLY A 153 4.15 -11.30 -5.40
N TYR A 154 4.37 -10.10 -4.85
CA TYR A 154 3.29 -9.17 -4.54
C TYR A 154 2.56 -8.66 -5.79
N ASP A 155 3.28 -8.36 -6.88
CA ASP A 155 2.63 -7.98 -8.14
C ASP A 155 1.80 -9.15 -8.70
N ALA A 156 2.33 -10.37 -8.67
CA ALA A 156 1.59 -11.55 -9.11
C ALA A 156 0.33 -11.77 -8.25
N ALA A 157 0.44 -11.62 -6.93
CA ALA A 157 -0.70 -11.75 -6.02
C ALA A 157 -1.82 -10.75 -6.31
N TRP A 158 -1.47 -9.47 -6.53
CA TRP A 158 -2.47 -8.45 -6.91
C TRP A 158 -3.15 -8.76 -8.23
N ASN A 159 -2.37 -9.08 -9.27
CA ASN A 159 -2.92 -9.38 -10.59
C ASN A 159 -3.85 -10.61 -10.55
N ASN A 160 -3.44 -11.67 -9.84
CA ASN A 160 -4.27 -12.86 -9.65
C ASN A 160 -5.55 -12.56 -8.87
N TRP A 161 -5.46 -11.74 -7.82
CA TRP A 161 -6.63 -11.34 -7.04
C TRP A 161 -7.60 -10.50 -7.89
N PHE A 162 -7.12 -9.48 -8.61
CA PHE A 162 -7.97 -8.68 -9.50
C PHE A 162 -8.67 -9.54 -10.55
N ALA A 163 -7.94 -10.46 -11.19
CA ALA A 163 -8.51 -11.39 -12.17
C ALA A 163 -9.57 -12.30 -11.54
N GLY A 164 -9.28 -12.88 -10.36
CA GLY A 164 -10.21 -13.75 -9.63
C GLY A 164 -11.48 -13.04 -9.16
N GLN A 165 -11.42 -11.73 -8.92
CA GLN A 165 -12.56 -10.91 -8.53
C GLN A 165 -13.24 -10.20 -9.72
N GLY A 166 -12.74 -10.36 -10.95
CA GLY A 166 -13.27 -9.67 -12.13
C GLY A 166 -13.07 -8.15 -12.13
N ILE A 167 -12.03 -7.65 -11.45
CA ILE A 167 -11.74 -6.22 -11.28
C ILE A 167 -10.79 -5.75 -12.38
N THR A 168 -11.14 -4.63 -13.03
CA THR A 168 -10.20 -3.86 -13.87
C THR A 168 -9.75 -2.61 -13.11
N PRO A 169 -8.57 -2.61 -12.47
CA PRO A 169 -8.09 -1.43 -11.73
C PRO A 169 -7.57 -0.34 -12.68
N LEU A 170 -7.53 0.91 -12.20
CA LEU A 170 -6.69 1.94 -12.81
C LEU A 170 -5.23 1.61 -12.49
N ILE A 171 -4.46 1.20 -13.48
CA ILE A 171 -3.04 0.88 -13.32
C ILE A 171 -2.22 2.16 -13.45
N LEU A 172 -1.40 2.44 -12.44
CA LEU A 172 -0.44 3.54 -12.41
C LEU A 172 0.97 2.99 -12.31
N HIS A 173 1.90 3.61 -13.03
CA HIS A 173 3.32 3.28 -12.97
C HIS A 173 4.04 4.31 -12.11
N TYR A 174 4.84 3.84 -11.16
CA TYR A 174 5.64 4.68 -10.29
C TYR A 174 6.54 5.63 -11.07
N GLU A 175 7.10 5.16 -12.18
CA GLU A 175 7.97 5.94 -13.07
C GLU A 175 7.23 7.17 -13.64
N THR A 176 6.02 6.97 -14.16
CA THR A 176 5.16 8.07 -14.65
C THR A 176 4.73 8.99 -13.52
N LEU A 177 4.36 8.43 -12.36
CA LEU A 177 4.01 9.20 -11.16
C LEU A 177 5.17 10.08 -10.68
N ALA A 178 6.41 9.57 -10.73
CA ALA A 178 7.59 10.30 -10.29
C ALA A 178 8.03 11.37 -11.28
N GLU A 179 7.77 11.17 -12.57
CA GLU A 179 8.06 12.14 -13.63
C GLU A 179 7.03 13.28 -13.66
N ASP A 180 5.74 12.94 -13.62
CA ASP A 180 4.63 13.91 -13.61
C ASP A 180 3.55 13.53 -12.58
N PRO A 181 3.73 13.94 -11.31
CA PRO A 181 2.76 13.67 -10.26
C PRO A 181 1.39 14.31 -10.50
N ILE A 182 1.33 15.46 -11.20
CA ILE A 182 0.09 16.22 -11.41
C ILE A 182 -0.74 15.58 -12.53
N ALA A 183 -0.11 15.16 -13.63
CA ALA A 183 -0.79 14.39 -14.66
C ALA A 183 -1.33 13.07 -14.10
N THR A 184 -0.52 12.36 -13.32
CA THR A 184 -0.95 11.11 -12.67
C THR A 184 -2.11 11.34 -11.70
N LEU A 185 -2.06 12.41 -10.89
CA LEU A 185 -3.16 12.77 -10.01
C LEU A 185 -4.44 13.12 -10.79
N THR A 186 -4.31 13.80 -11.92
CA THR A 186 -5.44 14.13 -12.80
C THR A 186 -6.11 12.87 -13.33
N GLN A 187 -5.33 11.87 -13.76
CA GLN A 187 -5.85 10.56 -14.19
C GLN A 187 -6.65 9.85 -13.08
N VAL A 188 -6.17 9.92 -11.83
CA VAL A 188 -6.90 9.37 -10.68
C VAL A 188 -8.21 10.11 -10.44
N LEU A 189 -8.20 11.44 -10.48
CA LEU A 189 -9.41 12.24 -10.27
C LEU A 189 -10.47 11.94 -11.35
N ASP A 190 -10.06 11.87 -12.62
CA ASP A 190 -10.95 11.51 -13.73
C ASP A 190 -11.55 10.10 -13.52
N PHE A 191 -10.72 9.14 -13.11
CA PHE A 191 -11.18 7.79 -12.78
C PHE A 191 -12.15 7.76 -11.60
N LEU A 192 -11.96 8.62 -10.60
CA LEU A 192 -12.88 8.78 -9.48
C LEU A 192 -14.17 9.52 -9.88
N GLY A 193 -14.18 10.25 -11.00
CA GLY A 193 -15.29 11.11 -11.43
C GLY A 193 -15.27 12.49 -10.76
N MET A 194 -14.10 12.92 -10.31
CA MET A 194 -13.88 14.20 -9.63
C MET A 194 -13.34 15.26 -10.60
N PRO A 195 -13.48 16.56 -10.31
CA PRO A 195 -12.97 17.61 -11.17
C PRO A 195 -11.44 17.57 -11.30
N ALA A 196 -10.92 17.40 -12.51
CA ALA A 196 -9.50 17.48 -12.84
C ALA A 196 -8.83 18.78 -12.33
N SER A 197 -9.57 19.90 -12.24
CA SER A 197 -9.05 21.16 -11.71
C SER A 197 -8.56 21.08 -10.26
N ALA A 198 -8.96 20.04 -9.51
CA ALA A 198 -8.48 19.81 -8.15
C ALA A 198 -7.00 19.40 -8.09
N SER A 199 -6.45 18.79 -9.14
CA SER A 199 -5.01 18.42 -9.18
C SER A 199 -4.11 19.66 -9.19
N LYS A 200 -4.55 20.76 -9.82
CA LYS A 200 -3.79 22.01 -9.93
C LYS A 200 -3.58 22.73 -8.59
N ARG A 201 -4.32 22.36 -7.54
CA ARG A 201 -4.17 22.91 -6.19
C ARG A 201 -3.12 22.18 -5.37
N VAL A 202 -2.67 21.02 -5.83
CA VAL A 202 -1.70 20.18 -5.14
C VAL A 202 -0.30 20.64 -5.50
N THR A 203 0.55 20.80 -4.48
CA THR A 203 1.97 21.02 -4.70
C THR A 203 2.65 19.66 -4.67
N PRO A 204 3.23 19.19 -5.80
CA PRO A 204 3.88 17.89 -5.81
C PRO A 204 5.08 17.91 -4.84
N PRO A 205 5.35 16.82 -4.11
CA PRO A 205 6.53 16.75 -3.27
C PRO A 205 7.78 16.97 -4.13
N LEU A 206 8.77 17.67 -3.58
CA LEU A 206 10.03 17.91 -4.26
C LEU A 206 10.58 16.58 -4.80
N LYS A 207 10.95 16.58 -6.09
CA LYS A 207 11.56 15.42 -6.75
C LYS A 207 12.74 14.97 -5.89
N LYS A 208 12.63 13.79 -5.28
CA LYS A 208 13.76 13.18 -4.58
C LYS A 208 14.86 13.01 -5.63
N LEU A 209 15.96 13.75 -5.50
CA LEU A 209 17.11 13.60 -6.39
C LEU A 209 17.48 12.12 -6.45
N SER A 210 17.82 11.66 -7.66
CA SER A 210 18.33 10.31 -7.89
C SER A 210 19.37 10.00 -6.84
N ASP A 211 19.09 8.98 -6.03
CA ASP A 211 19.98 8.58 -4.96
C ASP A 211 21.15 7.85 -5.62
N GLU A 212 22.29 8.53 -5.82
CA GLU A 212 23.47 8.01 -6.53
C GLU A 212 23.90 6.63 -6.00
N ALA A 213 23.73 6.40 -4.70
CA ALA A 213 24.01 5.11 -4.08
C ALA A 213 23.02 3.99 -4.53
N THR A 214 21.80 4.31 -4.92
CA THR A 214 20.84 3.36 -5.50
C THR A 214 21.30 2.99 -6.90
N GLU A 215 21.73 3.97 -7.71
CA GLU A 215 22.29 3.71 -9.05
C GLU A 215 23.55 2.84 -8.99
N ALA A 216 24.44 3.11 -8.04
CA ALA A 216 25.65 2.32 -7.83
C ALA A 216 25.33 0.85 -7.52
N TRP A 217 24.34 0.61 -6.65
CA TRP A 217 23.90 -0.75 -6.31
C TRP A 217 23.17 -1.44 -7.45
N VAL A 218 22.31 -0.75 -8.19
CA VAL A 218 21.65 -1.30 -9.39
C VAL A 218 22.70 -1.73 -10.42
N THR A 219 23.70 -0.88 -10.69
CA THR A 219 24.80 -1.19 -11.61
C THR A 219 25.62 -2.39 -11.14
N ARG A 220 25.90 -2.48 -9.84
CA ARG A 220 26.61 -3.63 -9.24
C ARG A 220 25.84 -4.93 -9.42
N MET A 221 24.53 -4.91 -9.16
CA MET A 221 23.65 -6.08 -9.30
C MET A 221 23.58 -6.55 -10.76
N GLN A 222 23.40 -5.62 -11.70
CA GLN A 222 23.38 -5.95 -13.14
C GLN A 222 24.71 -6.56 -13.61
N THR A 223 25.85 -6.02 -13.14
CA THR A 223 27.17 -6.56 -13.48
C THR A 223 27.39 -7.96 -12.92
N ALA A 224 26.89 -8.24 -11.71
CA ALA A 224 26.98 -9.57 -11.11
C ALA A 224 26.15 -10.61 -11.88
N GLN A 225 24.96 -10.23 -12.35
CA GLN A 225 24.05 -11.10 -13.10
C GLN A 225 24.54 -11.43 -14.53
N ILE A 226 25.37 -10.57 -15.14
CA ILE A 226 26.00 -10.83 -16.45
C ILE A 226 27.16 -11.85 -16.33
N ARG A 227 27.74 -12.00 -15.14
CA ARG A 227 28.92 -12.85 -14.89
C ARG A 227 28.58 -14.26 -14.39
N SER A 228 27.31 -14.53 -14.05
CA SER A 228 26.77 -15.83 -13.64
C SER A 228 26.18 -16.58 -14.81
#